data_AF-A0A0J7KF17-F1
#
_entry.id   AF-A0A0J7KF17-F1
#
_cell.length_a   1.000
_cell.length_b   1.000
_cell.length_c   1.000
_cell.angle_alpha   90.00
_cell.angle_beta   90.00
_cell.angle_gamma   90.00
#
_symmetry.space_group_name_H-M   'P 1'
#
loop_
_entity.id
_entity.type
_entity.pdbx_description
1 polymer ?
#
loop_
_entity_poly.entity_id
_entity_poly.type
_entity_poly.pdbx_seq_one_letter_code
_entity_poly.pdbx_strand_id
1 'polypeptide(L)'
;MQTMKKTDVCTRIARWALFLQDFQYTVEHRPGKSMRHVDALSRNALPMAMLITESQEGILARLQKNQADDEELSSIRDRAMNNLAEGFVIKNGLLHKELNGDTLIVIPRLMQNSIIRQTHERGHFGPDKTEKLLKMNY
;
A
#
# COMPACT_ATOMS: atom_id res chain seq x y z
N MET A 1 11.94 40.89 -3.74
CA MET A 1 11.96 39.89 -2.65
C MET A 1 10.79 40.19 -1.70
N GLN A 2 9.63 39.55 -1.86
CA GLN A 2 8.37 40.01 -1.21
C GLN A 2 7.51 38.90 -0.57
N THR A 3 8.09 37.76 -0.22
CA THR A 3 7.41 36.72 0.60
C THR A 3 7.97 36.56 2.01
N MET A 4 9.11 37.18 2.34
CA MET A 4 9.64 37.27 3.72
C MET A 4 9.23 38.55 4.46
N LYS A 5 8.13 39.20 4.07
CA LYS A 5 7.60 40.37 4.82
C LYS A 5 6.61 39.98 5.93
N LYS A 6 6.29 38.70 6.08
CA LYS A 6 5.40 38.21 7.12
C LYS A 6 6.23 37.79 8.33
N THR A 7 6.04 38.47 9.45
CA THR A 7 6.79 38.33 10.70
C THR A 7 6.65 36.94 11.36
N ASP A 8 5.66 36.15 10.96
CA ASP A 8 5.48 34.77 11.40
C ASP A 8 5.45 33.82 10.20
N VAL A 9 6.56 33.10 9.99
CA VAL A 9 6.60 31.93 9.11
C VAL A 9 6.06 30.76 9.91
N CYS A 10 4.94 30.17 9.46
CA CYS A 10 4.39 28.96 10.08
C CYS A 10 5.49 27.88 10.18
N THR A 11 5.63 27.22 11.33
CA THR A 11 6.64 26.18 11.59
C THR A 11 6.66 25.09 10.52
N ARG A 12 5.52 24.78 9.91
CA ARG A 12 5.40 23.82 8.79
C ARG A 12 6.18 24.22 7.53
N ILE A 13 6.40 25.52 7.32
CA ILE A 13 7.05 26.08 6.12
C ILE A 13 8.49 26.51 6.42
N ALA A 14 8.85 26.73 7.68
CA ALA A 14 10.17 27.22 8.09
C ALA A 14 11.34 26.36 7.57
N ARG A 15 11.23 25.02 7.66
CA ARG A 15 12.25 24.10 7.12
C ARG A 15 12.46 24.29 5.63
N TRP A 16 11.37 24.45 4.87
CA TRP A 16 11.43 24.64 3.42
C TRP A 16 11.91 26.04 3.04
N ALA A 17 11.58 27.07 3.83
CA ALA A 17 12.05 28.42 3.61
C ALA A 17 13.58 28.52 3.74
N LEU A 18 14.17 27.84 4.75
CA LEU A 18 15.63 27.74 4.90
C LEU A 18 16.27 27.04 3.70
N PHE A 19 15.69 25.92 3.25
CA PHE A 19 16.19 25.20 2.08
C PHE A 19 16.12 26.02 0.79
N LEU A 20 15.02 26.76 0.59
CA LEU A 20 14.81 27.55 -0.63
C LEU A 20 15.65 28.85 -0.66
N GLN A 21 16.22 29.26 0.47
CA GLN A 21 17.04 30.48 0.55
C GLN A 21 18.26 30.44 -0.37
N ASP A 22 18.80 29.26 -0.64
CA ASP A 22 19.95 29.07 -1.53
C ASP A 22 19.61 29.21 -3.02
N PHE A 23 18.31 29.33 -3.36
CA PHE A 23 17.84 29.41 -4.74
C PHE A 23 17.34 30.81 -5.07
N GLN A 24 17.56 31.23 -6.32
CA GLN A 24 16.93 32.44 -6.86
C GLN A 24 15.55 32.10 -7.42
N TYR A 25 14.49 32.49 -6.71
CA TYR A 25 13.11 32.24 -7.13
C TYR A 25 12.18 33.43 -6.87
N THR A 26 11.09 33.47 -7.62
CA THR A 26 9.96 34.37 -7.40
C THR A 26 8.72 33.55 -7.06
N VAL A 27 7.94 34.02 -6.08
CA VAL A 27 6.68 33.37 -5.71
C VAL A 27 5.55 34.01 -6.49
N GLU A 28 4.86 33.21 -7.31
CA GLU A 28 3.73 33.65 -8.11
C GLU A 28 2.50 32.80 -7.81
N HIS A 29 1.34 33.44 -7.65
CA HIS A 29 0.08 32.73 -7.56
C HIS A 29 -0.37 32.28 -8.95
N ARG A 30 -0.61 30.97 -9.12
CA ARG A 30 -1.12 30.38 -10.36
C ARG A 30 -2.52 29.79 -10.14
N PRO A 31 -3.56 30.26 -10.85
CA PRO A 31 -4.89 29.67 -10.77
C PRO A 31 -4.87 28.20 -11.20
N GLY A 32 -5.66 27.34 -10.53
CA GLY A 32 -5.69 25.89 -10.83
C GLY A 32 -5.98 25.54 -12.29
N LYS A 33 -6.75 26.37 -13.02
CA LYS A 33 -6.98 26.20 -14.47
C LYS A 33 -5.70 26.25 -15.31
N SER A 34 -4.68 26.98 -14.86
CA SER A 34 -3.36 27.07 -15.50
C SER A 34 -2.42 25.92 -15.11
N MET A 35 -2.74 25.18 -14.04
CA MET A 35 -1.92 24.08 -13.50
C MET A 35 -2.49 22.69 -13.82
N ARG A 36 -3.36 22.56 -14.83
CA ARG A 36 -3.97 21.27 -15.20
C ARG A 36 -2.95 20.16 -15.49
N HIS A 37 -1.81 20.51 -16.08
CA HIS A 37 -0.73 19.55 -16.33
C HIS A 37 -0.11 19.04 -15.03
N VAL A 38 0.15 19.93 -14.06
CA VAL A 38 0.65 19.57 -12.72
C VAL A 38 -0.36 18.73 -11.97
N ASP A 39 -1.64 19.13 -11.99
CA ASP A 39 -2.73 18.37 -11.36
C ASP A 39 -2.85 16.97 -11.97
N ALA A 40 -2.81 16.85 -13.31
CA ALA A 40 -2.82 15.58 -14.02
C ALA A 40 -1.61 14.70 -13.64
N LEU A 41 -0.40 15.24 -13.55
CA LEU A 41 0.80 14.50 -13.12
C LEU A 41 0.75 14.10 -11.64
N SER A 42 0.22 14.96 -10.78
CA SER A 42 0.10 14.65 -9.34
C SER A 42 -0.95 13.58 -9.06
N ARG A 43 -2.01 13.52 -9.87
CA ARG A 43 -3.10 12.53 -9.76
C ARG A 43 -2.80 11.24 -10.50
N ASN A 44 -2.03 11.33 -11.59
CA ASN A 44 -1.52 10.20 -12.33
C ASN A 44 -0.03 10.09 -12.04
N ALA A 45 0.31 9.52 -10.86
CA ALA A 45 1.66 9.01 -10.66
C ALA A 45 2.03 8.24 -11.93
N LEU A 46 3.15 8.63 -12.57
CA LEU A 46 3.62 7.98 -13.79
C LEU A 46 3.46 6.47 -13.58
N PRO A 47 2.92 5.72 -14.57
CA PRO A 47 2.87 4.29 -14.42
C PRO A 47 4.28 3.88 -14.05
N MET A 48 4.38 3.05 -13.01
CA MET A 48 5.60 2.39 -12.57
C MET A 48 6.13 1.49 -13.71
N ALA A 49 6.39 2.06 -14.89
CA ALA A 49 6.69 1.39 -16.15
C ALA A 49 8.12 0.83 -16.16
N MET A 50 8.84 1.01 -15.06
CA MET A 50 10.09 0.33 -14.73
C MET A 50 9.99 -0.56 -13.48
N LEU A 51 8.79 -0.81 -12.96
CA LEU A 51 8.60 -1.89 -12.00
C LEU A 51 8.39 -3.17 -12.80
N ILE A 52 9.35 -4.09 -12.73
CA ILE A 52 9.10 -5.48 -13.09
C ILE A 52 8.04 -5.96 -12.10
N THR A 53 6.78 -5.89 -12.50
CA THR A 53 5.68 -6.45 -11.72
C THR A 53 5.76 -7.96 -11.86
N GLU A 54 5.79 -8.64 -10.73
CA GLU A 54 5.72 -10.10 -10.67
C GLU A 54 4.45 -10.58 -11.41
N SER A 55 4.57 -11.63 -12.23
CA SER A 55 3.40 -12.21 -12.89
C SER A 55 2.43 -12.78 -11.85
N GLN A 56 1.17 -12.96 -12.22
CA GLN A 56 0.18 -13.57 -11.33
C GLN A 56 0.64 -14.95 -10.84
N GLU A 57 1.26 -15.74 -11.71
CA GLU A 57 1.81 -17.05 -11.38
C GLU A 57 2.98 -16.94 -10.39
N GLY A 58 3.85 -15.93 -10.55
CA GLY A 58 4.94 -15.66 -9.61
C GLY A 58 4.43 -15.31 -8.21
N ILE A 59 3.40 -14.46 -8.13
CA ILE A 59 2.76 -14.08 -6.87
C ILE A 59 2.14 -15.31 -6.20
N LEU A 60 1.43 -16.15 -6.95
CA LEU A 60 0.82 -17.38 -6.45
C LEU A 60 1.87 -18.39 -5.95
N ALA A 61 2.94 -18.59 -6.71
CA ALA A 61 4.04 -19.46 -6.32
C ALA A 61 4.72 -18.98 -5.02
N ARG A 62 4.94 -17.67 -4.89
CA ARG A 62 5.49 -17.08 -3.67
C ARG A 62 4.55 -17.21 -2.48
N LEU A 63 3.24 -17.02 -2.68
CA LEU A 63 2.23 -17.26 -1.65
C LEU A 63 2.23 -18.71 -1.18
N GLN A 64 2.23 -19.67 -2.11
CA GLN A 64 2.25 -21.09 -1.76
C GLN A 64 3.50 -21.46 -0.97
N LYS A 65 4.67 -21.02 -1.44
CA LYS A 65 5.95 -21.25 -0.75
C LYS A 65 5.93 -20.64 0.65
N ASN A 66 5.61 -19.35 0.77
CA ASN A 66 5.64 -18.68 2.06
C ASN A 66 4.56 -19.18 3.03
N GLN A 67 3.42 -19.69 2.55
CA GLN A 67 2.45 -20.36 3.44
C GLN A 67 2.95 -21.72 3.94
N ALA A 68 3.72 -22.46 3.13
CA ALA A 68 4.30 -23.73 3.53
C ALA A 68 5.45 -23.54 4.54
N ASP A 69 6.24 -22.48 4.35
CA ASP A 69 7.37 -22.14 5.22
C ASP A 69 6.95 -21.38 6.50
N ASP A 70 5.67 -20.97 6.62
CA ASP A 70 5.15 -20.24 7.78
C ASP A 70 4.76 -21.24 8.90
N GLU A 71 5.53 -21.22 9.98
CA GLU A 71 5.38 -22.12 11.13
C GLU A 71 4.00 -22.04 11.78
N GLU A 72 3.37 -20.86 11.81
CA GLU A 72 2.02 -20.71 12.38
C GLU A 72 0.95 -21.28 11.46
N LEU A 73 1.15 -21.20 10.14
CA LEU A 73 0.21 -21.71 9.16
C LEU A 73 0.36 -23.19 8.86
N SER A 74 1.54 -23.78 9.08
CA SER A 74 1.83 -25.19 8.80
C SER A 74 0.81 -26.13 9.46
N SER A 75 0.57 -25.97 10.76
CA SER A 75 -0.39 -26.80 11.49
C SER A 75 -1.84 -26.65 11.01
N ILE A 76 -2.26 -25.42 10.67
CA ILE A 76 -3.60 -25.11 10.17
C ILE A 76 -3.76 -25.69 8.77
N ARG A 77 -2.73 -25.57 7.94
CA ARG A 77 -2.69 -26.07 6.57
C ARG A 77 -2.80 -27.59 6.53
N ASP A 78 -2.05 -28.30 7.37
CA ASP A 78 -2.12 -29.77 7.45
C ASP A 78 -3.50 -30.24 7.90
N ARG A 79 -4.09 -29.57 8.88
CA ARG A 79 -5.47 -29.83 9.30
C ARG A 79 -6.48 -29.53 8.19
N ALA A 80 -6.32 -28.42 7.47
CA ALA A 80 -7.19 -28.05 6.36
C ALA A 80 -7.10 -29.03 5.19
N MET A 81 -5.91 -29.57 4.89
CA MET A 81 -5.75 -30.64 3.89
C MET A 81 -6.53 -31.91 4.24
N ASN A 82 -6.66 -32.20 5.54
CA ASN A 82 -7.44 -33.33 6.04
C ASN A 82 -8.92 -32.98 6.32
N ASN A 83 -9.38 -31.77 5.97
CA ASN A 83 -10.71 -31.25 6.30
C ASN A 83 -11.01 -31.22 7.82
N LEU A 84 -9.99 -31.06 8.65
CA LEU A 84 -10.05 -31.02 10.12
C LEU A 84 -9.86 -29.60 10.70
N ALA A 85 -9.74 -28.59 9.84
CA ALA A 85 -9.62 -27.19 10.24
C ALA A 85 -10.95 -26.46 9.98
N GLU A 86 -11.71 -26.21 11.03
CA GLU A 86 -12.97 -25.47 10.93
C GLU A 86 -12.72 -24.03 10.46
N GLY A 87 -13.46 -23.60 9.43
CA GLY A 87 -13.32 -22.27 8.84
C GLY A 87 -12.08 -22.08 7.97
N PHE A 88 -11.32 -23.14 7.66
CA PHE A 88 -10.17 -23.09 6.76
C PHE A 88 -10.26 -24.15 5.67
N VAL A 89 -9.90 -23.74 4.44
CA VAL A 89 -9.98 -24.61 3.26
C VAL A 89 -8.75 -24.44 2.38
N ILE A 90 -8.34 -25.51 1.71
CA ILE A 90 -7.29 -25.46 0.69
C ILE A 90 -7.95 -25.31 -0.68
N LYS A 91 -7.66 -24.21 -1.39
CA LYS A 91 -8.07 -23.99 -2.80
C LYS A 91 -6.84 -23.69 -3.64
N ASN A 92 -6.66 -24.38 -4.76
CA ASN A 92 -5.51 -24.22 -5.66
C ASN A 92 -4.14 -24.27 -4.93
N GLY A 93 -4.01 -25.16 -3.94
CA GLY A 93 -2.80 -25.31 -3.14
C GLY A 93 -2.54 -24.20 -2.13
N LEU A 94 -3.46 -23.25 -1.95
CA LEU A 94 -3.37 -22.14 -0.99
C LEU A 94 -4.38 -22.30 0.15
N LEU A 95 -3.95 -21.95 1.35
CA LEU A 95 -4.79 -21.85 2.54
C LEU A 95 -5.66 -20.60 2.46
N HIS A 96 -6.96 -20.82 2.64
CA HIS A 96 -7.96 -19.77 2.72
C HIS A 96 -8.75 -19.89 4.02
N LYS A 97 -9.30 -18.77 4.48
CA LYS A 97 -10.22 -18.68 5.60
C LYS A 97 -11.62 -18.37 5.08
N GLU A 98 -12.61 -19.09 5.60
CA GLU A 98 -14.02 -18.81 5.33
C GLU A 98 -14.54 -17.82 6.37
N LEU A 99 -15.00 -16.66 5.90
CA LEU A 99 -15.52 -15.59 6.76
C LEU A 99 -16.79 -15.04 6.13
N ASN A 100 -17.92 -15.12 6.85
CA ASN A 100 -19.21 -14.55 6.41
C ASN A 100 -19.66 -14.98 5.00
N GLY A 101 -19.28 -16.19 4.55
CA GLY A 101 -19.59 -16.71 3.21
C GLY A 101 -18.53 -16.39 2.14
N ASP A 102 -17.56 -15.53 2.45
CA ASP A 102 -16.41 -15.26 1.59
C ASP A 102 -15.25 -16.21 1.89
N THR A 103 -14.47 -16.55 0.87
CA THR A 103 -13.23 -17.33 1.01
C THR A 103 -12.03 -16.45 0.73
N LEU A 104 -11.29 -16.06 1.77
CA LEU A 104 -10.19 -15.10 1.69
C LEU A 104 -8.83 -15.81 1.81
N ILE A 105 -7.83 -15.37 1.04
CA ILE A 105 -6.49 -15.96 1.07
C ILE A 105 -5.80 -15.57 2.37
N VAL A 106 -5.31 -16.56 3.12
CA VAL A 106 -4.51 -16.29 4.33
C VAL A 106 -3.13 -15.79 3.93
N ILE A 107 -2.76 -14.59 4.36
CA ILE A 107 -1.46 -14.00 4.03
C ILE A 107 -0.39 -14.46 5.03
N PRO A 108 0.70 -15.11 4.58
CA PRO A 108 1.80 -15.53 5.45
C PRO A 108 2.55 -14.32 6.01
N ARG A 109 3.14 -14.48 7.20
CA ARG A 109 3.77 -13.40 7.98
C ARG A 109 4.76 -12.56 7.17
N LEU A 110 5.60 -13.21 6.38
CA LEU A 110 6.62 -12.55 5.54
C LEU A 110 6.04 -11.60 4.49
N MET A 111 4.76 -11.77 4.11
CA MET A 111 4.11 -10.98 3.07
C MET A 111 3.20 -9.88 3.62
N GLN A 112 2.84 -9.93 4.90
CA GLN A 112 1.89 -8.98 5.51
C GLN A 112 2.33 -7.52 5.36
N ASN A 113 3.58 -7.20 5.66
CA ASN A 113 4.10 -5.82 5.54
C ASN A 113 4.02 -5.28 4.11
N SER A 114 4.33 -6.12 3.12
CA SER A 114 4.26 -5.73 1.70
C SER A 114 2.82 -5.43 1.29
N ILE A 115 1.86 -6.25 1.72
CA ILE A 115 0.44 -6.06 1.39
C ILE A 115 -0.13 -4.84 2.11
N ILE A 116 0.15 -4.67 3.41
CA ILE A 116 -0.27 -3.48 4.19
C ILE A 116 0.24 -2.21 3.52
N ARG A 117 1.53 -2.18 3.16
CA ARG A 117 2.15 -1.04 2.48
C ARG A 117 1.49 -0.77 1.13
N GLN A 118 1.27 -1.80 0.32
CA GLN A 118 0.61 -1.65 -0.97
C GLN A 118 -0.81 -1.09 -0.81
N THR A 119 -1.60 -1.59 0.15
CA THR A 119 -2.95 -1.08 0.42
C THR A 119 -2.93 0.37 0.89
N HIS A 120 -1.96 0.75 1.74
CA HIS A 120 -1.76 2.13 2.17
C HIS A 120 -1.39 3.03 0.99
N GLU A 121 -0.41 2.65 0.18
CA GLU A 121 0.12 3.46 -0.94
C GLU A 121 -0.90 3.68 -2.07
N ARG A 122 -1.92 2.83 -2.21
CA ARG A 122 -3.01 3.03 -3.20
C ARG A 122 -3.80 4.32 -3.00
N GLY A 123 -3.82 4.89 -1.80
CA GLY A 123 -4.52 6.15 -1.55
C GLY A 123 -4.03 6.93 -0.33
N HIS A 124 -2.81 6.64 0.14
CA HIS A 124 -2.21 7.15 1.37
C HIS A 124 -3.19 7.11 2.56
N PHE A 125 -3.90 6.00 2.70
CA PHE A 125 -4.98 5.88 3.66
C PHE A 125 -4.47 5.84 5.09
N GLY A 126 -5.20 6.49 6.01
CA GLY A 126 -4.98 6.29 7.45
C GLY A 126 -5.21 4.84 7.89
N PRO A 127 -4.81 4.48 9.12
CA PRO A 127 -4.82 3.10 9.61
C PRO A 127 -6.20 2.43 9.49
N ASP A 128 -7.27 3.09 9.93
CA ASP A 128 -8.62 2.52 9.95
C ASP A 128 -9.12 2.12 8.55
N LYS A 129 -8.84 2.95 7.55
CA LYS A 129 -9.27 2.69 6.17
C LYS A 129 -8.39 1.62 5.52
N THR A 130 -7.10 1.59 5.83
CA THR A 130 -6.19 0.52 5.40
C THR A 130 -6.63 -0.82 5.99
N GLU A 131 -6.91 -0.89 7.30
CA GLU A 131 -7.38 -2.12 7.97
C GLU A 131 -8.70 -2.61 7.40
N LYS A 132 -9.66 -1.71 7.18
CA LYS A 132 -10.95 -2.06 6.56
C LYS A 132 -10.77 -2.67 5.18
N LEU A 133 -9.90 -2.10 4.35
CA LEU A 133 -9.61 -2.64 3.02
C LEU A 133 -8.92 -4.00 3.09
N LEU A 134 -8.00 -4.22 4.04
CA LEU A 134 -7.35 -5.51 4.21
C LEU A 134 -8.36 -6.61 4.56
N LYS A 135 -9.22 -6.37 5.57
CA LYS A 135 -10.26 -7.33 6.00
C LYS A 135 -11.30 -7.67 4.94
N MET A 136 -11.47 -6.81 3.93
CA MET A 136 -12.38 -7.06 2.81
C MET A 136 -11.74 -7.90 1.70
N ASN A 137 -10.41 -7.94 1.61
CA ASN A 137 -9.70 -8.57 0.48
C ASN A 137 -8.88 -9.81 0.88
N TYR A 138 -8.57 -9.98 2.17
CA TYR A 138 -7.69 -11.03 2.71
C TYR A 138 -8.16 -11.53 4.06
#